data_AF-A0A8S9I6H6-F1
#
_entry.id   AF-A0A8S9I6H6-F1
#
_cell.length_a   1.000
_cell.length_b   1.000
_cell.length_c   1.000
_cell.angle_alpha   90.00
_cell.angle_beta   90.00
_cell.angle_gamma   90.00
#
_symmetry.space_group_name_H-M   'P 1'
#
loop_
_entity.id
_entity.type
_entity.pdbx_description
1 polymer ?
#
loop_
_entity_poly.entity_id
_entity_poly.type
_entity_poly.pdbx_seq_one_letter_code
_entity_poly.pdbx_strand_id
1 'polypeptide(L)'
;MKKSKRNKLWKKKKRRCVAEMRAKEPERFEQADREADEWREKEMAKDMANRKVDEMKAIEKVKAKRERRRLEPELELALIVEEMQELRSLRIEKLKKQGHFLPEEDDKFFESVRAAVEQEENQAQSVINMEIEENVIPSEEGTTQTTGNEIINKGTDKESNTVAAASCEKTIEAPPDNGVDNVSNLPVECYHYYYGSNLDMGRLIEIRREWDAYLSPGGSRIPGHWVQPSPPADEIWASCLVKNSKE
;
A
#
# COMPACT_ATOMS: atom_id res chain seq x y z
N MET A 1 84.10 20.95 -27.54
CA MET A 1 82.95 21.54 -26.82
C MET A 1 81.54 21.31 -27.41
N LYS A 2 81.34 21.07 -28.72
CA LYS A 2 79.99 21.00 -29.34
C LYS A 2 79.13 19.79 -28.91
N LYS A 3 79.73 18.61 -28.68
CA LYS A 3 79.01 17.37 -28.27
C LYS A 3 78.38 17.46 -26.87
N SER A 4 79.06 18.08 -25.91
CA SER A 4 78.57 18.26 -24.53
C SER A 4 77.30 19.13 -24.49
N LYS A 5 77.26 20.23 -25.25
CA LYS A 5 76.07 21.10 -25.37
C LYS A 5 74.87 20.33 -25.95
N ARG A 6 75.09 19.52 -27.00
CA ARG A 6 74.05 18.67 -27.63
C ARG A 6 73.50 17.63 -26.65
N ASN A 7 74.37 16.96 -25.89
CA ASN A 7 73.95 15.99 -24.86
C ASN A 7 73.14 16.66 -23.73
N LYS A 8 73.53 17.86 -23.29
CA LYS A 8 72.80 18.62 -22.26
C LYS A 8 71.38 18.97 -22.73
N LEU A 9 71.22 19.41 -23.98
CA LEU A 9 69.92 19.70 -24.58
C LEU A 9 69.06 18.44 -24.72
N TRP A 10 69.66 17.31 -25.15
CA TRP A 10 68.96 16.03 -25.23
C TRP A 10 68.44 15.57 -23.86
N LYS A 11 69.29 15.61 -22.81
CA LYS A 11 68.86 15.29 -21.43
C LYS A 11 67.75 16.21 -20.94
N LYS A 12 67.80 17.52 -21.28
CA LYS A 12 66.74 18.48 -20.95
C LYS A 12 65.43 18.13 -21.67
N LYS A 13 65.48 17.79 -22.96
CA LYS A 13 64.30 17.38 -23.75
C LYS A 13 63.70 16.07 -23.21
N LYS A 14 64.53 15.08 -22.88
CA LYS A 14 64.08 13.81 -22.30
C LYS A 14 63.39 14.02 -20.95
N ARG A 15 63.96 14.83 -20.05
CA ARG A 15 63.33 15.17 -18.76
C ARG A 15 62.00 15.89 -18.93
N ARG A 16 61.91 16.83 -19.88
CA ARG A 16 60.66 17.54 -20.19
C ARG A 16 59.57 16.56 -20.65
N CYS A 17 59.91 15.66 -21.57
CA CYS A 17 58.98 14.65 -22.06
C CYS A 17 58.49 13.72 -20.94
N VAL A 18 59.38 13.26 -20.05
CA VAL A 18 58.97 12.44 -18.89
C VAL A 18 58.10 13.22 -17.90
N ALA A 19 58.42 14.49 -17.65
CA ALA A 19 57.61 15.35 -16.77
C ALA A 19 56.22 15.61 -17.36
N GLU A 20 56.12 15.80 -18.68
CA GLU A 20 54.84 15.96 -19.37
C GLU A 20 53.99 14.68 -19.32
N MET A 21 54.62 13.51 -19.47
CA MET A 21 53.91 12.23 -19.30
C MET A 21 53.39 12.03 -17.88
N ARG A 22 54.19 12.36 -16.87
CA ARG A 22 53.77 12.30 -15.46
C ARG A 22 52.70 13.34 -15.11
N ALA A 23 52.74 14.51 -15.73
CA ALA A 23 51.71 15.53 -15.53
C ALA A 23 50.33 15.06 -16.03
N LYS A 24 50.29 14.16 -17.02
CA LYS A 24 49.06 13.56 -17.57
C LYS A 24 48.64 12.27 -16.86
N GLU A 25 49.41 11.74 -15.91
CA GLU A 25 49.02 10.54 -15.15
C GLU A 25 47.82 10.78 -14.23
N PRO A 26 47.76 11.88 -13.44
CA PRO A 26 46.59 12.19 -12.61
C PRO A 26 45.29 12.25 -13.42
N GLU A 27 45.30 12.92 -14.57
CA GLU A 27 44.13 13.03 -15.46
C GLU A 27 43.61 11.66 -15.92
N ARG A 28 44.49 10.68 -16.11
CA ARG A 28 44.10 9.31 -16.48
C ARG A 28 43.45 8.56 -15.32
N PHE A 29 43.97 8.74 -14.11
CA PHE A 29 43.37 8.15 -12.92
C PHE A 29 42.01 8.78 -12.63
N GLU A 30 41.91 10.11 -12.70
CA GLU A 30 40.65 10.83 -12.56
C GLU A 30 39.62 10.44 -13.63
N GLN A 31 40.07 10.14 -14.86
CA GLN A 31 39.18 9.61 -15.89
C GLN A 31 38.68 8.20 -15.54
N ALA A 32 39.57 7.30 -15.13
CA ALA A 32 39.18 5.94 -14.74
C ALA A 32 38.24 5.92 -13.52
N ASP A 33 38.47 6.80 -12.54
CA ASP A 33 37.61 6.95 -11.37
C ASP A 33 36.22 7.45 -11.77
N ARG A 34 36.13 8.46 -12.63
CA ARG A 34 34.84 8.93 -13.17
C ARG A 34 34.10 7.84 -13.94
N GLU A 35 34.78 7.09 -14.79
CA GLU A 35 34.17 5.98 -15.54
C GLU A 35 33.64 4.89 -14.59
N ALA A 36 34.36 4.61 -13.50
CA ALA A 36 33.91 3.67 -12.47
C ALA A 36 32.69 4.20 -11.68
N ASP A 37 32.68 5.49 -11.35
CA ASP A 37 31.54 6.14 -10.69
C ASP A 37 30.28 6.12 -11.58
N GLU A 38 30.42 6.52 -12.85
CA GLU A 38 29.32 6.47 -13.81
C GLU A 38 28.81 5.05 -14.02
N TRP A 39 29.68 4.05 -14.05
CA TRP A 39 29.27 2.65 -14.16
C TRP A 39 28.47 2.21 -12.93
N ARG A 40 28.94 2.57 -11.72
CA ARG A 40 28.22 2.28 -10.48
C ARG A 40 26.86 2.96 -10.43
N GLU A 41 26.78 4.22 -10.84
CA GLU A 41 25.51 4.96 -10.90
C GLU A 41 24.53 4.30 -11.88
N LYS A 42 25.00 3.89 -13.06
CA LYS A 42 24.19 3.17 -14.04
C LYS A 42 23.66 1.85 -13.49
N GLU A 43 24.49 1.06 -12.82
CA GLU A 43 24.05 -0.22 -12.25
C GLU A 43 23.08 0.00 -11.08
N MET A 44 23.34 0.98 -10.21
CA MET A 44 22.40 1.36 -9.13
C MET A 44 21.06 1.84 -9.69
N ALA A 45 21.05 2.64 -10.74
CA ALA A 45 19.83 3.12 -11.40
C ALA A 45 19.04 1.96 -12.01
N LYS A 46 19.73 1.00 -12.65
CA LYS A 46 19.13 -0.21 -13.20
C LYS A 46 18.54 -1.12 -12.11
N ASP A 47 19.25 -1.32 -11.00
CA ASP A 47 18.75 -2.06 -9.85
C ASP A 47 17.52 -1.39 -9.23
N MET A 48 17.52 -0.08 -9.09
CA MET A 48 16.36 0.69 -8.62
C MET A 48 15.17 0.57 -9.57
N ALA A 49 15.40 0.58 -10.89
CA ALA A 49 14.34 0.36 -11.88
C ALA A 49 13.77 -1.06 -11.80
N ASN A 50 14.63 -2.08 -11.68
CA ASN A 50 14.21 -3.47 -11.52
C ASN A 50 13.38 -3.66 -10.25
N ARG A 51 13.80 -3.08 -9.12
CA ARG A 51 13.03 -3.11 -7.86
C ARG A 51 11.64 -2.51 -8.02
N LYS A 52 11.51 -1.36 -8.68
CA LYS A 52 10.21 -0.74 -8.96
C LYS A 52 9.31 -1.63 -9.82
N VAL A 53 9.87 -2.30 -10.84
CA VAL A 53 9.12 -3.25 -11.68
C VAL A 53 8.64 -4.45 -10.84
N ASP A 54 9.48 -4.97 -9.95
CA ASP A 54 9.10 -6.08 -9.09
C ASP A 54 8.05 -5.68 -8.04
N GLU A 55 8.13 -4.47 -7.50
CA GLU A 55 7.08 -3.87 -6.65
C GLU A 55 5.74 -3.76 -7.40
N MET A 56 5.74 -3.24 -8.63
CA MET A 56 4.54 -3.17 -9.47
C MET A 56 3.94 -4.55 -9.73
N LYS A 57 4.76 -5.54 -10.09
CA LYS A 57 4.31 -6.93 -10.27
C LYS A 57 3.76 -7.53 -8.98
N ALA A 58 4.33 -7.19 -7.82
CA ALA A 58 3.81 -7.64 -6.54
C ALA A 58 2.41 -7.06 -6.25
N ILE A 59 2.22 -5.77 -6.53
CA ILE A 59 0.91 -5.09 -6.42
C ILE A 59 -0.11 -5.75 -7.35
N GLU A 60 0.24 -5.99 -8.62
CA GLU A 60 -0.63 -6.68 -9.59
C GLU A 60 -1.05 -8.07 -9.11
N LYS A 61 -0.11 -8.86 -8.58
CA LYS A 61 -0.41 -10.19 -8.01
C LYS A 61 -1.36 -10.12 -6.82
N VAL A 62 -1.18 -9.13 -5.93
CA VAL A 62 -2.08 -8.92 -4.78
C VAL A 62 -3.47 -8.51 -5.27
N LYS A 63 -3.56 -7.59 -6.23
CA LYS A 63 -4.84 -7.18 -6.83
C LYS A 63 -5.55 -8.35 -7.50
N ALA A 64 -4.85 -9.13 -8.32
CA ALA A 64 -5.40 -10.32 -8.97
C ALA A 64 -5.89 -11.36 -7.95
N LYS A 65 -5.14 -11.59 -6.86
CA LYS A 65 -5.56 -12.50 -5.78
C LYS A 65 -6.79 -11.97 -5.04
N ARG A 66 -6.90 -10.65 -4.83
CA ARG A 66 -8.06 -10.01 -4.21
C ARG A 66 -9.30 -10.16 -5.09
N GLU A 67 -9.21 -9.86 -6.37
CA GLU A 67 -10.31 -10.04 -7.32
C GLU A 67 -10.73 -11.51 -7.41
N ARG A 68 -9.78 -12.44 -7.46
CA ARG A 68 -10.11 -13.87 -7.46
C ARG A 68 -10.91 -14.27 -6.22
N ARG A 69 -10.51 -13.81 -5.02
CA ARG A 69 -11.25 -14.08 -3.78
C ARG A 69 -12.63 -13.43 -3.74
N ARG A 70 -12.82 -12.31 -4.45
CA ARG A 70 -14.11 -11.64 -4.57
C ARG A 70 -15.05 -12.43 -5.49
N LEU A 71 -14.54 -12.90 -6.62
CA LEU A 71 -15.32 -13.61 -7.64
C LEU A 71 -15.57 -15.08 -7.31
N GLU A 72 -14.74 -15.71 -6.49
CA GLU A 72 -14.87 -17.13 -6.09
C GLU A 72 -16.25 -17.49 -5.50
N PRO A 73 -16.80 -16.75 -4.50
CA PRO A 73 -18.16 -17.03 -3.98
C PRO A 73 -19.27 -16.70 -4.99
N GLU A 74 -19.08 -15.70 -5.85
CA GLU A 74 -20.04 -15.36 -6.91
C GLU A 74 -20.15 -16.51 -7.92
N LEU A 75 -19.01 -17.10 -8.28
CA LEU A 75 -18.95 -18.28 -9.15
C LEU A 75 -19.57 -19.53 -8.50
N GLU A 76 -19.31 -19.76 -7.21
CA GLU A 76 -19.92 -20.86 -6.46
C GLU A 76 -21.45 -20.72 -6.40
N LEU A 77 -21.95 -19.51 -6.14
CA LEU A 77 -23.38 -19.24 -6.14
C LEU A 77 -24.00 -19.44 -7.52
N ALA A 78 -23.34 -18.97 -8.58
CA ALA A 78 -23.80 -19.18 -9.95
C ALA A 78 -23.92 -20.67 -10.30
N LEU A 79 -22.94 -21.49 -9.89
CA LEU A 79 -22.96 -22.94 -10.08
C LEU A 79 -24.16 -23.58 -9.35
N ILE A 80 -24.41 -23.22 -8.08
CA ILE A 80 -25.55 -23.74 -7.30
C ILE A 80 -26.88 -23.35 -7.97
N VAL A 81 -27.00 -22.12 -8.46
CA VAL A 81 -28.22 -21.66 -9.14
C VAL A 81 -28.45 -22.44 -10.43
N GLU A 82 -27.41 -22.74 -11.21
CA GLU A 82 -27.50 -23.57 -12.41
C GLU A 82 -28.00 -24.99 -12.07
N GLU A 83 -27.40 -25.66 -11.08
CA GLU A 83 -27.86 -26.97 -10.62
C GLU A 83 -29.32 -26.95 -10.10
N MET A 84 -29.73 -25.89 -9.42
CA MET A 84 -31.11 -25.71 -8.96
C MET A 84 -32.08 -25.54 -10.14
N GLN A 85 -31.69 -24.82 -11.19
CA GLN A 85 -32.49 -24.66 -12.40
C GLN A 85 -32.64 -25.99 -13.15
N GLU A 86 -31.58 -26.79 -13.24
CA GLU A 86 -31.63 -28.15 -13.80
C GLU A 86 -32.56 -29.07 -12.99
N LEU A 87 -32.45 -29.05 -11.65
CA LEU A 87 -33.34 -29.83 -10.79
C LEU A 87 -34.80 -29.40 -10.94
N ARG A 88 -35.06 -28.10 -11.11
CA ARG A 88 -36.40 -27.58 -11.42
C ARG A 88 -36.90 -28.14 -12.74
N SER A 89 -36.12 -28.07 -13.82
CA SER A 89 -36.54 -28.55 -15.14
C SER A 89 -36.86 -30.05 -15.12
N LEU A 90 -36.02 -30.88 -14.50
CA LEU A 90 -36.26 -32.31 -14.31
C LEU A 90 -37.54 -32.60 -13.51
N ARG A 91 -37.80 -31.83 -12.45
CA ARG A 91 -39.02 -31.98 -11.65
C ARG A 91 -40.27 -31.59 -12.42
N ILE A 92 -40.21 -30.50 -13.20
CA ILE A 92 -41.27 -30.05 -14.07
C ILE A 92 -41.59 -31.12 -15.12
N GLU A 93 -40.57 -31.66 -15.79
CA GLU A 93 -40.75 -32.75 -16.75
C GLU A 93 -41.37 -34.00 -16.12
N LYS A 94 -40.93 -34.36 -14.90
CA LYS A 94 -41.50 -35.48 -14.15
C LYS A 94 -42.98 -35.24 -13.84
N LEU A 95 -43.34 -34.06 -13.36
CA LEU A 95 -44.73 -33.69 -13.07
C LEU A 95 -45.59 -33.68 -14.33
N LYS A 96 -45.05 -33.14 -15.43
CA LYS A 96 -45.71 -33.14 -16.74
C LYS A 96 -45.98 -34.56 -17.25
N LYS A 97 -45.03 -35.49 -17.09
CA LYS A 97 -45.20 -36.92 -17.39
C LYS A 97 -46.27 -37.58 -16.48
N GLN A 98 -46.42 -37.11 -15.25
CA GLN A 98 -47.47 -37.54 -14.32
C GLN A 98 -48.85 -36.91 -14.61
N GLY A 99 -48.97 -36.05 -15.63
CA GLY A 99 -50.22 -35.39 -16.00
C GLY A 99 -50.50 -34.11 -15.21
N HIS A 100 -49.56 -33.65 -14.38
CA HIS A 100 -49.65 -32.35 -13.72
C HIS A 100 -49.22 -31.25 -14.69
N PHE A 101 -50.14 -30.32 -15.00
CA PHE A 101 -49.84 -29.12 -15.75
C PHE A 101 -49.45 -28.00 -14.78
N LEU A 102 -48.30 -27.37 -15.04
CA LEU A 102 -47.84 -26.24 -14.24
C LEU A 102 -48.41 -24.93 -14.82
N PRO A 103 -48.82 -23.97 -13.98
CA PRO A 103 -49.29 -22.68 -14.45
C PRO A 103 -48.16 -21.90 -15.15
N GLU A 104 -48.47 -21.23 -16.27
CA GLU A 104 -47.52 -20.38 -17.01
C GLU A 104 -47.02 -19.17 -16.22
N GLU A 105 -47.63 -18.85 -15.07
CA GLU A 105 -47.14 -17.78 -14.19
C GLU A 105 -45.71 -18.01 -13.67
N ASP A 106 -45.32 -19.27 -13.51
CA ASP A 106 -44.02 -19.65 -12.96
C ASP A 106 -42.88 -19.26 -13.92
N ASP A 107 -43.13 -19.29 -15.23
CA ASP A 107 -42.15 -18.90 -16.25
C ASP A 107 -42.06 -17.37 -16.41
N LYS A 108 -43.16 -16.65 -16.16
CA LYS A 108 -43.19 -15.18 -16.17
C LYS A 108 -42.27 -14.58 -15.10
N PHE A 109 -42.13 -15.24 -13.95
CA PHE A 109 -41.20 -14.80 -12.91
C PHE A 109 -39.75 -14.85 -13.38
N PHE A 110 -39.29 -15.98 -13.94
CA PHE A 110 -37.92 -16.11 -14.46
C PHE A 110 -37.65 -15.20 -15.66
N GLU A 111 -38.65 -14.95 -16.50
CA GLU A 111 -38.57 -13.93 -17.56
C GLU A 111 -38.44 -12.51 -16.99
N SER A 112 -39.22 -12.16 -15.98
CA SER A 112 -39.11 -10.87 -15.30
C SER A 112 -37.76 -10.69 -14.60
N VAL A 113 -37.24 -11.74 -13.96
CA VAL A 113 -35.91 -11.73 -13.33
C VAL A 113 -34.82 -11.55 -14.39
N ARG A 114 -34.88 -12.29 -15.51
CA ARG A 114 -33.94 -12.10 -16.63
C ARG A 114 -34.00 -10.69 -17.20
N ALA A 115 -35.19 -10.15 -17.43
CA ALA A 115 -35.37 -8.80 -17.94
C ALA A 115 -34.82 -7.73 -16.97
N ALA A 116 -35.00 -7.91 -15.66
CA ALA A 116 -34.45 -7.00 -14.65
C ALA A 116 -32.91 -7.04 -14.62
N VAL A 117 -32.31 -8.24 -14.67
CA VAL A 117 -30.85 -8.40 -14.73
C VAL A 117 -30.26 -7.79 -16.01
N GLU A 118 -30.89 -8.02 -17.16
CA GLU A 118 -30.46 -7.43 -18.44
C GLU A 118 -30.56 -5.89 -18.42
N GLN A 119 -31.60 -5.33 -17.79
CA GLN A 119 -31.71 -3.88 -17.62
C GLN A 119 -30.63 -3.30 -16.69
N GLU A 120 -30.28 -4.01 -15.62
CA GLU A 120 -29.22 -3.61 -14.70
C GLU A 120 -27.84 -3.66 -15.38
N GLU A 121 -27.55 -4.72 -16.15
CA GLU A 121 -26.31 -4.85 -16.92
C GLU A 121 -26.18 -3.74 -17.98
N ASN A 122 -27.26 -3.48 -18.72
CA ASN A 122 -27.30 -2.38 -19.69
C ASN A 122 -27.11 -1.01 -19.02
N GLN A 123 -27.68 -0.79 -17.83
CA GLN A 123 -27.48 0.43 -17.05
C GLN A 123 -26.03 0.56 -16.58
N ALA A 124 -25.45 -0.49 -15.99
CA ALA A 124 -24.05 -0.50 -15.56
C ALA A 124 -23.09 -0.25 -16.74
N GLN A 125 -23.33 -0.89 -17.89
CA GLN A 125 -22.55 -0.68 -19.09
C GLN A 125 -22.69 0.75 -19.64
N SER A 126 -23.88 1.35 -19.55
CA SER A 126 -24.11 2.74 -19.95
C SER A 126 -23.38 3.76 -19.06
N VAL A 127 -23.33 3.53 -17.74
CA VAL A 127 -22.59 4.37 -16.78
C VAL A 127 -21.09 4.28 -17.05
N ILE A 128 -20.56 3.06 -17.27
CA ILE A 128 -19.15 2.86 -17.62
C ILE A 128 -18.82 3.55 -18.95
N ASN A 129 -19.68 3.45 -19.96
CA ASN A 129 -19.46 4.10 -21.25
C ASN A 129 -19.50 5.63 -21.13
N MET A 130 -20.41 6.20 -20.31
CA MET A 130 -20.44 7.64 -20.03
C MET A 130 -19.19 8.12 -19.29
N GLU A 131 -18.72 7.39 -18.27
CA GLU A 131 -17.49 7.71 -17.55
C GLU A 131 -16.24 7.63 -18.45
N ILE A 132 -16.26 6.75 -19.45
CA ILE A 132 -15.20 6.67 -20.47
C ILE A 132 -15.30 7.85 -21.45
N GLU A 133 -16.49 8.24 -21.91
CA GLU A 133 -16.70 9.36 -22.82
C GLU A 133 -16.40 10.73 -22.18
N GLU A 134 -16.75 10.94 -20.90
CA GLU A 134 -16.41 12.16 -20.14
C GLU A 134 -14.89 12.30 -19.96
N ASN A 135 -14.15 11.19 -19.91
CA ASN A 135 -12.70 11.18 -19.84
C ASN A 135 -11.98 11.29 -21.20
N VAL A 136 -12.70 11.35 -22.34
CA VAL A 136 -12.12 11.20 -23.71
C VAL A 136 -12.20 12.45 -24.63
N ILE A 137 -12.66 13.64 -24.18
CA ILE A 137 -12.65 14.87 -25.03
C ILE A 137 -12.30 16.15 -24.23
N PRO A 138 -11.40 17.06 -24.67
CA PRO A 138 -10.03 16.90 -25.21
C PRO A 138 -9.01 17.86 -24.53
N SER A 139 -7.81 17.37 -24.22
CA SER A 139 -6.66 18.23 -23.91
C SER A 139 -6.16 18.90 -25.19
N GLU A 140 -6.74 20.03 -25.58
CA GLU A 140 -6.23 20.88 -26.66
C GLU A 140 -6.00 22.34 -26.26
N GLU A 141 -4.76 22.75 -26.51
CA GLU A 141 -4.18 24.10 -26.62
C GLU A 141 -3.38 24.70 -25.44
N GLY A 142 -2.05 24.75 -25.66
CA GLY A 142 -1.09 25.48 -24.83
C GLY A 142 0.38 25.29 -25.25
N THR A 143 0.69 25.27 -26.55
CA THR A 143 2.07 25.29 -27.06
C THR A 143 2.74 26.64 -26.76
N THR A 144 3.80 26.66 -25.94
CA THR A 144 4.96 27.56 -26.15
C THR A 144 6.26 26.84 -25.78
N GLN A 145 7.15 26.74 -26.77
CA GLN A 145 8.55 26.36 -26.61
C GLN A 145 9.29 27.47 -25.86
N THR A 146 10.18 27.16 -24.90
CA THR A 146 11.59 27.60 -24.96
C THR A 146 12.46 26.93 -23.89
N THR A 147 13.65 26.54 -24.34
CA THR A 147 14.86 26.13 -23.63
C THR A 147 15.30 27.06 -22.49
N GLY A 148 15.82 26.51 -21.39
CA GLY A 148 16.60 27.26 -20.40
C GLY A 148 16.91 26.44 -19.14
N ASN A 149 18.17 26.05 -18.98
CA ASN A 149 18.74 25.37 -17.82
C ASN A 149 18.64 26.23 -16.54
N GLU A 150 18.28 25.63 -15.40
CA GLU A 150 19.00 25.88 -14.14
C GLU A 150 18.84 24.71 -13.16
N ILE A 151 19.93 23.95 -12.99
CA ILE A 151 20.13 22.96 -11.94
C ILE A 151 20.68 23.72 -10.74
N ILE A 152 19.92 23.81 -9.64
CA ILE A 152 20.47 24.05 -8.30
C ILE A 152 19.84 23.06 -7.33
N ASN A 153 20.61 22.01 -7.05
CA ASN A 153 20.49 21.20 -5.85
C ASN A 153 20.82 22.06 -4.62
N LYS A 154 20.00 22.03 -3.57
CA LYS A 154 20.45 21.86 -2.18
C LYS A 154 19.27 21.45 -1.29
N GLY A 155 19.45 20.32 -0.59
CA GLY A 155 18.55 19.85 0.44
C GLY A 155 18.84 20.43 1.82
N THR A 156 18.01 19.94 2.74
CA THR A 156 18.14 19.85 4.22
C THR A 156 17.88 21.10 5.07
N ASP A 157 16.74 21.03 5.75
CA ASP A 157 16.58 21.03 7.23
C ASP A 157 15.93 22.24 7.94
N LYS A 158 14.80 21.88 8.60
CA LYS A 158 14.26 22.29 9.91
C LYS A 158 13.30 23.50 10.05
N GLU A 159 12.10 23.10 10.46
CA GLU A 159 11.29 23.61 11.59
C GLU A 159 10.81 25.07 11.58
N SER A 160 9.49 25.25 11.43
CA SER A 160 8.63 25.73 12.54
C SER A 160 7.16 25.81 12.15
N ASN A 161 6.34 25.47 13.14
CA ASN A 161 4.87 25.46 13.20
C ASN A 161 4.19 26.71 12.62
N THR A 162 2.99 26.52 12.04
CA THR A 162 1.73 27.06 12.60
C THR A 162 0.50 26.56 11.82
N VAL A 163 -0.35 25.83 12.54
CA VAL A 163 -1.83 25.81 12.53
C VAL A 163 -2.58 26.29 11.27
N ALA A 164 -3.31 25.37 10.64
CA ALA A 164 -4.61 25.66 10.02
C ALA A 164 -5.45 24.39 9.97
N ALA A 165 -6.55 24.41 10.72
CA ALA A 165 -7.61 23.42 10.69
C ALA A 165 -8.27 23.39 9.31
N ALA A 166 -8.47 22.19 8.75
CA ALA A 166 -9.48 21.97 7.74
C ALA A 166 -9.99 20.52 7.85
N SER A 167 -11.25 20.46 8.23
CA SER A 167 -12.18 19.34 8.17
C SER A 167 -11.87 18.32 7.07
N CYS A 168 -11.88 17.04 7.43
CA CYS A 168 -12.21 15.98 6.49
C CYS A 168 -12.93 14.88 7.26
N GLU A 169 -14.26 15.02 7.32
CA GLU A 169 -15.17 13.91 7.58
C GLU A 169 -14.85 12.77 6.63
N LYS A 170 -14.38 11.65 7.18
CA LYS A 170 -14.38 10.39 6.46
C LYS A 170 -15.10 9.37 7.31
N THR A 171 -16.38 9.21 6.98
CA THR A 171 -17.22 8.07 7.29
C THR A 171 -16.42 6.79 7.08
N ILE A 172 -16.08 6.10 8.17
CA ILE A 172 -15.58 4.74 8.13
C ILE A 172 -16.75 3.87 8.57
N GLU A 173 -17.36 3.21 7.59
CA GLU A 173 -18.30 2.13 7.78
C GLU A 173 -17.68 1.06 8.69
N ALA A 174 -18.41 0.72 9.75
CA ALA A 174 -18.09 -0.37 10.65
C ALA A 174 -18.54 -1.71 10.06
N PRO A 175 -17.68 -2.73 9.98
CA PRO A 175 -18.09 -4.13 9.86
C PRO A 175 -18.59 -4.69 11.20
N PRO A 176 -19.38 -5.78 11.17
CA PRO A 176 -20.34 -6.10 12.22
C PRO A 176 -19.70 -6.68 13.49
N ASP A 177 -20.26 -6.21 14.59
CA ASP A 177 -20.27 -6.72 15.96
C ASP A 177 -19.95 -8.22 16.08
N ASN A 178 -18.79 -8.50 16.69
CA ASN A 178 -18.58 -9.67 17.50
C ASN A 178 -17.82 -9.24 18.76
N GLY A 179 -18.58 -8.74 19.74
CA GLY A 179 -18.34 -8.96 21.16
C GLY A 179 -16.94 -8.63 21.70
N VAL A 180 -16.89 -7.52 22.43
CA VAL A 180 -15.78 -6.93 23.22
C VAL A 180 -15.01 -5.84 22.48
N ASP A 181 -15.31 -4.59 22.83
CA ASP A 181 -14.31 -3.56 23.14
C ASP A 181 -15.03 -2.22 23.42
N ASN A 182 -15.55 -2.09 24.65
CA ASN A 182 -16.08 -0.83 25.19
C ASN A 182 -14.95 0.19 25.48
N VAL A 183 -14.09 0.47 24.51
CA VAL A 183 -13.06 1.53 24.64
C VAL A 183 -13.70 2.92 24.58
N SER A 184 -14.96 3.01 24.13
CA SER A 184 -15.77 4.23 24.06
C SER A 184 -16.01 4.93 25.40
N ASN A 185 -15.78 4.25 26.53
CA ASN A 185 -15.97 4.78 27.89
C ASN A 185 -14.65 5.04 28.64
N LEU A 186 -13.51 4.93 27.95
CA LEU A 186 -12.20 5.09 28.58
C LEU A 186 -11.85 6.58 28.72
N PRO A 187 -11.10 7.00 29.75
CA PRO A 187 -10.60 8.36 29.85
C PRO A 187 -9.91 8.81 28.55
N VAL A 188 -10.07 10.08 28.19
CA VAL A 188 -9.52 10.66 26.95
C VAL A 188 -8.01 10.43 26.86
N GLU A 189 -7.34 10.41 28.00
CA GLU A 189 -5.91 10.13 28.16
C GLU A 189 -5.51 8.74 27.69
N CYS A 190 -6.44 7.77 27.70
CA CYS A 190 -6.18 6.41 27.28
C CYS A 190 -6.41 6.19 25.78
N TYR A 191 -7.27 6.99 25.12
CA TYR A 191 -7.49 6.91 23.66
C TYR A 191 -6.19 7.01 22.87
N HIS A 192 -5.27 7.82 23.39
CA HIS A 192 -3.91 7.89 22.94
C HIS A 192 -3.30 6.50 22.69
N TYR A 193 -3.34 5.60 23.67
CA TYR A 193 -2.66 4.31 23.60
C TYR A 193 -3.32 3.33 22.62
N TYR A 194 -4.64 3.43 22.42
CA TYR A 194 -5.40 2.50 21.57
C TYR A 194 -5.52 2.96 20.11
N TYR A 195 -5.65 4.27 19.89
CA TYR A 195 -5.94 4.82 18.55
C TYR A 195 -4.82 5.72 18.02
N GLY A 196 -3.97 6.28 18.89
CA GLY A 196 -2.92 7.22 18.48
C GLY A 196 -1.93 6.62 17.49
N SER A 197 -1.56 5.34 17.67
CA SER A 197 -0.65 4.63 16.77
C SER A 197 -1.23 4.34 15.38
N ASN A 198 -2.56 4.37 15.22
CA ASN A 198 -3.20 4.13 13.92
C ASN A 198 -3.09 5.35 12.99
N LEU A 199 -2.87 6.54 13.56
CA LEU A 199 -2.88 7.81 12.84
C LEU A 199 -1.49 8.45 12.78
N ASP A 200 -0.60 8.16 13.74
CA ASP A 200 0.74 8.75 13.81
C ASP A 200 1.81 7.72 14.23
N MET A 201 2.85 7.58 13.40
CA MET A 201 4.01 6.73 13.66
C MET A 201 4.86 7.28 14.83
N GLY A 202 4.93 8.60 15.00
CA GLY A 202 5.62 9.21 16.14
C GLY A 202 5.03 8.72 17.46
N ARG A 203 3.70 8.72 17.53
CA ARG A 203 2.95 8.19 18.67
C ARG A 203 3.17 6.71 18.94
N LEU A 204 3.23 5.87 17.90
CA LEU A 204 3.56 4.46 18.07
C LEU A 204 4.96 4.26 18.69
N ILE A 205 5.95 5.06 18.27
CA ILE A 205 7.32 5.00 18.80
C ILE A 205 7.36 5.44 20.27
N GLU A 206 6.62 6.48 20.63
CA GLU A 206 6.51 6.95 22.02
C GLU A 206 5.93 5.86 22.93
N ILE A 207 4.76 5.31 22.56
CA ILE A 207 4.11 4.21 23.28
C ILE A 207 5.09 3.05 23.44
N ARG A 208 5.78 2.66 22.35
CA ARG A 208 6.72 1.54 22.39
C ARG A 208 7.87 1.79 23.39
N ARG A 209 8.43 2.98 23.41
CA ARG A 209 9.50 3.36 24.35
C ARG A 209 9.02 3.33 25.80
N GLU A 210 7.79 3.76 26.05
CA GLU A 210 7.18 3.66 27.39
C GLU A 210 7.03 2.19 27.82
N TRP A 211 6.58 1.31 26.93
CA TRP A 211 6.47 -0.12 27.22
C TRP A 211 7.82 -0.80 27.45
N ASP A 212 8.83 -0.45 26.65
CA ASP A 212 10.18 -0.99 26.80
C ASP A 212 10.80 -0.65 28.18
N ALA A 213 10.37 0.45 28.83
CA ALA A 213 10.78 0.81 30.18
C ALA A 213 10.30 -0.19 31.26
N TYR A 214 9.16 -0.87 31.04
CA TYR A 214 8.66 -1.90 31.96
C TYR A 214 9.22 -3.30 31.63
N LEU A 215 9.66 -3.52 30.40
CA LEU A 215 10.15 -4.82 29.92
C LEU A 215 11.67 -4.99 30.06
N SER A 216 12.39 -3.90 30.36
CA SER A 216 13.85 -3.92 30.49
C SER A 216 14.31 -4.65 31.76
N PRO A 217 15.51 -5.29 31.77
CA PRO A 217 16.09 -5.92 32.96
C PRO A 217 16.52 -4.84 33.96
N GLY A 218 15.58 -4.37 34.79
CA GLY A 218 15.73 -3.19 35.66
C GLY A 218 14.58 -2.19 35.56
N GLY A 219 13.59 -2.47 34.70
CA GLY A 219 12.37 -1.69 34.54
C GLY A 219 11.42 -1.78 35.73
N SER A 220 10.46 -0.86 35.79
CA SER A 220 9.36 -0.90 36.76
C SER A 220 8.38 -2.03 36.41
N ARG A 221 7.58 -2.45 37.39
CA ARG A 221 6.52 -3.45 37.16
C ARG A 221 5.42 -2.83 36.31
N ILE A 222 4.91 -3.59 35.33
CA ILE A 222 3.76 -3.18 34.51
C ILE A 222 2.61 -2.76 35.43
N PRO A 223 2.01 -1.57 35.24
CA PRO A 223 0.91 -1.12 36.08
C PRO A 223 -0.31 -2.05 35.92
N GLY A 224 -0.68 -2.73 37.01
CA GLY A 224 -1.76 -3.73 36.99
C GLY A 224 -3.18 -3.19 36.79
N HIS A 225 -3.34 -1.87 36.62
CA HIS A 225 -4.64 -1.20 36.44
C HIS A 225 -4.91 -0.81 34.98
N TRP A 226 -3.96 -1.02 34.07
CA TRP A 226 -4.11 -0.65 32.66
C TRP A 226 -5.05 -1.56 31.88
N VAL A 227 -5.31 -2.76 32.38
CA VAL A 227 -6.28 -3.68 31.82
C VAL A 227 -7.17 -4.16 32.95
N GLN A 228 -8.43 -3.73 32.93
CA GLN A 228 -9.42 -4.27 33.85
C GLN A 228 -9.75 -5.69 33.38
N PRO A 229 -9.46 -6.75 34.16
CA PRO A 229 -9.84 -8.09 33.77
C PRO A 229 -11.37 -8.17 33.70
N SER A 230 -11.88 -8.94 32.74
CA SER A 230 -13.30 -9.26 32.72
C SER A 230 -13.69 -9.97 34.02
N PRO A 231 -14.94 -9.77 34.50
CA PRO A 231 -15.44 -10.54 35.63
C PRO A 231 -15.28 -12.05 35.36
N PRO A 232 -14.90 -12.86 36.37
CA PRO A 232 -14.80 -14.30 36.18
C PRO A 232 -16.12 -14.88 35.71
N ALA A 233 -16.07 -15.75 34.70
CA ALA A 233 -17.26 -16.35 34.12
C ALA A 233 -17.97 -17.33 35.08
N ASP A 234 -17.22 -17.99 35.96
CA ASP A 234 -17.79 -18.86 36.99
C ASP A 234 -17.97 -18.14 38.32
N GLU A 235 -19.10 -18.42 38.96
CA GLU A 235 -19.45 -17.92 40.29
C GLU A 235 -18.43 -18.34 41.37
N ILE A 236 -17.82 -19.52 41.20
CA ILE A 236 -16.74 -20.02 42.07
C ILE A 236 -15.53 -19.09 42.01
N TRP A 237 -15.10 -18.70 40.80
CA TRP A 237 -13.97 -17.79 40.62
C TRP A 237 -14.32 -16.35 41.05
N ALA A 238 -15.58 -15.92 40.85
CA ALA A 238 -16.05 -14.64 41.34
C ALA A 238 -16.01 -14.54 42.88
N SER A 239 -16.28 -15.65 43.59
CA SER A 239 -16.19 -15.71 45.06
C SER A 239 -14.77 -15.56 45.60
N CYS A 240 -13.76 -15.86 44.80
CA CYS A 240 -12.34 -15.75 45.14
C CYS A 240 -11.77 -14.34 44.91
N LEU A 241 -12.49 -13.45 44.23
CA LEU A 241 -12.05 -12.06 44.09
C LEU A 241 -12.20 -11.35 45.43
N VAL A 242 -11.06 -11.01 46.04
CA VAL A 242 -11.01 -10.22 47.27
C VAL A 242 -11.71 -8.90 47.00
N LYS A 243 -12.84 -8.68 47.67
CA LYS A 243 -13.51 -7.37 47.71
C LYS A 243 -12.58 -6.42 48.44
N ASN A 244 -11.73 -5.73 47.70
CA ASN A 244 -11.01 -4.56 48.20
C ASN A 244 -12.08 -3.56 48.64
N SER A 245 -12.35 -3.59 49.94
CA SER A 245 -13.35 -2.74 50.57
C SER A 245 -12.62 -1.46 50.95
N LYS A 246 -12.99 -0.37 50.28
CA LYS A 246 -12.50 1.02 50.42
C LYS A 246 -11.21 1.28 49.65
N GLU A 247 -11.03 2.42 49.00
CA GLU A 247 -11.47 3.79 49.32
C GLU A 247 -12.38 4.46 48.29
#